data_AF-A0A9E3XXG7-F1
#
_entry.id   AF-A0A9E3XXG7-F1
#
_cell.length_a   1.000
_cell.length_b   1.000
_cell.length_c   1.000
_cell.angle_alpha   90.00
_cell.angle_beta   90.00
_cell.angle_gamma   90.00
#
_symmetry.space_group_name_H-M   'P 1'
#
loop_
_entity.id
_entity.type
_entity.pdbx_description
1 polymer ?
#
loop_
_entity_poly.entity_id
_entity_poly.type
_entity_poly.pdbx_seq_one_letter_code
_entity_poly.pdbx_strand_id
1 'polypeptide(L)'
;MTQLGPAHVVLGRVTGQPEAAAAAARRGVALARRGAGAVVLAYSLAAAAQVVASADADEAARLLDEARTVVGRCTDPGIAGPYVARVAAQVRPGGPSGGDLVEPLTEREVAVLHYLPTPLSQREIAAALYVSLNTVKTHCRAVFRKLGVGDRRAAVQVARDLGLL
;
A
#
# COMPACT_ATOMS: atom_id res chain seq x y z
N MET A 1 -8.06 17.88 -22.97
CA MET A 1 -7.63 16.50 -23.33
C MET A 1 -6.74 15.97 -22.22
N THR A 2 -7.36 15.81 -21.05
CA THR A 2 -6.69 15.72 -19.75
C THR A 2 -7.33 14.56 -19.02
N GLN A 3 -6.54 13.80 -18.27
CA GLN A 3 -6.92 12.63 -17.45
C GLN A 3 -6.91 11.28 -18.17
N LEU A 4 -5.75 10.60 -18.19
CA LEU A 4 -5.66 9.14 -18.28
C LEU A 4 -4.34 8.61 -17.66
N GLY A 5 -3.80 9.32 -16.64
CA GLY A 5 -2.52 8.99 -16.01
C GLY A 5 -2.56 7.95 -14.87
N PRO A 6 -3.56 7.93 -13.97
CA PRO A 6 -3.47 7.06 -12.79
C PRO A 6 -3.99 5.62 -13.02
N ALA A 7 -4.81 5.37 -14.04
CA ALA A 7 -5.54 4.11 -14.18
C ALA A 7 -4.68 2.91 -14.64
N HIS A 8 -3.53 3.15 -15.28
CA HIS A 8 -2.68 2.06 -15.79
C HIS A 8 -1.82 1.38 -14.72
N VAL A 9 -1.59 2.04 -13.58
CA VAL A 9 -0.75 1.49 -12.50
C VAL A 9 -1.46 0.34 -11.76
N VAL A 10 -2.79 0.31 -11.77
CA VAL A 10 -3.60 -0.72 -11.09
C VAL A 10 -3.89 -1.94 -11.99
N LEU A 11 -3.99 -1.74 -13.31
CA LEU A 11 -4.31 -2.83 -14.25
C LEU A 11 -3.16 -3.82 -14.50
N GLY A 12 -1.90 -3.39 -14.38
CA GLY A 12 -0.74 -4.25 -14.65
C GLY A 12 -0.54 -5.41 -13.66
N ARG A 13 -1.07 -5.31 -12.43
CA ARG A 13 -1.05 -6.42 -11.45
C ARG A 13 -2.06 -7.52 -11.75
N VAL A 14 -3.12 -7.20 -12.50
CA VAL A 14 -4.24 -8.13 -12.75
C VAL A 14 -4.03 -8.95 -14.04
N THR A 15 -3.19 -8.48 -14.98
CA THR A 15 -3.03 -9.11 -16.30
C THR A 15 -1.86 -10.10 -16.42
N GLY A 16 -1.05 -10.31 -15.38
CA GLY A 16 0.05 -11.29 -15.40
C GLY A 16 1.23 -10.93 -16.31
N GLN A 17 1.40 -9.64 -16.68
CA GLN A 17 2.49 -9.18 -17.55
C GLN A 17 3.41 -8.17 -16.83
N PRO A 18 4.31 -8.64 -15.93
CA PRO A 18 5.15 -7.77 -15.10
C PRO A 18 6.09 -6.88 -15.93
N GLU A 19 6.61 -7.36 -17.06
CA GLU A 19 7.50 -6.58 -17.93
C GLU A 19 6.77 -5.42 -18.62
N ALA A 20 5.53 -5.64 -19.06
CA ALA A 20 4.72 -4.59 -19.68
C ALA A 20 4.39 -3.48 -18.68
N ALA A 21 4.09 -3.85 -17.43
CA ALA A 21 3.87 -2.90 -16.34
C ALA A 21 5.15 -2.10 -16.01
N ALA A 22 6.30 -2.75 -15.93
CA ALA A 22 7.59 -2.10 -15.73
C ALA A 22 7.93 -1.12 -16.87
N ALA A 23 7.73 -1.52 -18.13
CA ALA A 23 7.95 -0.66 -19.28
C ALA A 23 7.02 0.57 -19.28
N ALA A 24 5.75 0.39 -18.93
CA ALA A 24 4.80 1.50 -18.80
C ALA A 24 5.20 2.46 -17.66
N ALA A 25 5.62 1.92 -16.51
CA ALA A 25 6.08 2.69 -15.38
C ALA A 25 7.32 3.55 -15.70
N ARG A 26 8.33 2.96 -16.36
CA ARG A 26 9.53 3.69 -16.83
C ARG A 26 9.17 4.81 -17.81
N ARG A 27 8.24 4.58 -18.73
CA ARG A 27 7.72 5.63 -19.64
C ARG A 27 7.03 6.75 -18.87
N GLY A 28 6.23 6.42 -17.85
CA GLY A 28 5.59 7.39 -16.97
C GLY A 28 6.61 8.30 -16.26
N VAL A 29 7.67 7.72 -15.71
CA VAL A 29 8.80 8.48 -15.10
C VAL A 29 9.49 9.37 -16.14
N ALA A 30 9.78 8.84 -17.34
CA ALA A 30 10.42 9.61 -18.40
C ALA A 30 9.58 10.82 -18.83
N LEU A 31 8.25 10.69 -18.87
CA LEU A 31 7.35 11.81 -19.13
C LEU A 31 7.31 12.80 -17.96
N ALA A 32 7.26 12.31 -16.72
CA ALA A 32 7.24 13.17 -15.54
C ALA A 32 8.51 14.03 -15.44
N ARG A 33 9.69 13.47 -15.76
CA ARG A 33 10.96 14.21 -15.79
C ARG A 33 10.99 15.36 -16.80
N ARG A 34 10.18 15.31 -17.86
CA ARG A 34 10.18 16.31 -18.95
C ARG A 34 9.39 17.58 -18.65
N GLY A 35 8.61 17.63 -17.58
CA GLY A 35 7.84 18.85 -17.27
C GLY A 35 6.79 18.72 -16.19
N ALA A 36 6.75 17.62 -15.45
CA ALA A 36 5.84 17.52 -14.31
C ALA A 36 6.41 18.29 -13.11
N GLY A 37 5.52 18.84 -12.28
CA GLY A 37 5.91 19.43 -10.99
C GLY A 37 6.54 18.39 -10.06
N ALA A 38 7.37 18.84 -9.11
CA ALA A 38 8.15 17.98 -8.23
C ALA A 38 7.33 16.91 -7.49
N VAL A 39 6.11 17.25 -7.06
CA VAL A 39 5.16 16.30 -6.43
C VAL A 39 4.78 15.15 -7.38
N VAL A 40 4.46 15.47 -8.63
CA VAL A 40 4.06 14.48 -9.65
C VAL A 40 5.25 13.63 -10.06
N LEU A 41 6.45 14.21 -10.13
CA LEU A 41 7.69 13.49 -10.39
C LEU A 41 8.00 12.50 -9.24
N ALA A 42 7.97 12.95 -7.99
CA ALA A 42 8.18 12.09 -6.82
C ALA A 42 7.18 10.94 -6.74
N TYR A 43 5.91 11.22 -7.02
CA TYR A 43 4.87 10.19 -7.09
C TYR A 43 5.15 9.17 -8.20
N SER A 44 5.48 9.64 -9.40
CA SER A 44 5.76 8.77 -10.55
C SER A 44 6.98 7.87 -10.30
N LEU A 45 8.03 8.40 -9.66
CA LEU A 45 9.23 7.65 -9.28
C LEU A 45 8.91 6.56 -8.25
N ALA A 46 8.16 6.89 -7.19
CA ALA A 46 7.76 5.91 -6.19
C ALA A 46 6.80 4.85 -6.76
N ALA A 47 5.82 5.24 -7.57
CA ALA A 47 4.93 4.29 -8.22
C ALA A 47 5.69 3.32 -9.13
N ALA A 48 6.68 3.83 -9.89
CA ALA A 48 7.51 2.99 -10.74
C ALA A 48 8.42 2.05 -9.95
N ALA A 49 9.00 2.52 -8.85
CA ALA A 49 9.78 1.67 -7.96
C ALA A 49 8.97 0.49 -7.44
N GLN A 50 7.71 0.72 -7.06
CA GLN A 50 6.82 -0.36 -6.59
C GLN A 50 6.55 -1.43 -7.66
N VAL A 51 6.45 -1.01 -8.92
CA VAL A 51 6.19 -1.92 -10.06
C VAL A 51 7.44 -2.71 -10.44
N VAL A 52 8.60 -2.05 -10.43
CA VAL A 52 9.87 -2.65 -10.85
C VAL A 52 10.50 -3.51 -9.75
N ALA A 53 10.15 -3.32 -8.49
CA ALA A 53 10.74 -4.04 -7.35
C ALA A 53 10.68 -5.57 -7.45
N SER A 54 9.69 -6.14 -8.14
CA SER A 54 9.60 -7.60 -8.35
C SER A 54 10.53 -8.12 -9.44
N ALA A 55 11.02 -7.25 -10.32
CA ALA A 55 11.87 -7.61 -11.46
C ALA A 55 13.32 -7.13 -11.29
N ASP A 56 13.53 -5.95 -10.71
CA ASP A 56 14.84 -5.32 -10.50
C ASP A 56 14.82 -4.47 -9.21
N ALA A 57 15.30 -5.06 -8.12
CA ALA A 57 15.34 -4.40 -6.82
C ALA A 57 16.31 -3.21 -6.79
N ASP A 58 17.40 -3.27 -7.57
CA ASP A 58 18.39 -2.19 -7.63
C ASP A 58 17.82 -0.97 -8.36
N GLU A 59 17.08 -1.20 -9.45
CA GLU A 59 16.36 -0.12 -10.16
C GLU A 59 15.29 0.49 -9.26
N ALA A 60 14.52 -0.32 -8.55
CA ALA A 60 13.51 0.17 -7.62
C ALA A 60 14.14 1.02 -6.48
N ALA A 61 15.28 0.60 -5.95
CA ALA A 61 16.03 1.36 -4.94
C ALA A 61 16.52 2.71 -5.49
N ARG A 62 17.07 2.74 -6.72
CA ARG A 62 17.50 3.98 -7.38
C ARG A 62 16.33 4.97 -7.58
N LEU A 63 15.18 4.47 -8.03
CA LEU A 63 13.98 5.29 -8.24
C LEU A 63 13.46 5.88 -6.93
N LEU A 64 13.51 5.14 -5.83
CA LEU A 64 13.12 5.63 -4.51
C LEU A 64 14.08 6.68 -3.95
N ASP A 65 15.38 6.52 -4.17
CA ASP A 65 16.37 7.50 -3.73
C ASP A 65 16.20 8.84 -4.46
N GLU A 66 15.92 8.79 -5.76
CA GLU A 66 15.56 9.97 -6.54
C GLU A 66 14.25 10.59 -6.03
N ALA A 67 13.23 9.79 -5.75
CA ALA A 67 11.96 10.28 -5.22
C ALA A 67 12.13 11.01 -3.87
N ARG A 68 12.98 10.47 -2.98
CA ARG A 68 13.33 11.12 -1.70
C ARG A 68 14.08 12.43 -1.92
N THR A 69 15.01 12.46 -2.87
CA THR A 69 15.75 13.68 -3.21
C THR A 69 14.81 14.78 -3.73
N VAL A 70 13.84 14.42 -4.56
CA VAL A 70 12.83 15.36 -5.08
C VAL A 70 11.94 15.88 -3.95
N VAL A 71 11.44 15.00 -3.07
CA VAL A 71 10.64 15.39 -1.90
C VAL A 71 11.43 16.30 -0.94
N GLY A 72 12.70 15.97 -0.67
CA GLY A 72 13.55 16.75 0.25
C GLY A 72 13.87 18.16 -0.23
N ARG A 73 13.67 18.44 -1.52
CA ARG A 73 13.83 19.79 -2.11
C ARG A 73 12.51 20.58 -2.13
N CYS A 74 11.39 19.97 -1.74
CA CYS A 74 10.09 20.62 -1.67
C CYS A 74 9.81 21.18 -0.27
N THR A 75 9.48 22.46 -0.18
CA THR A 75 9.09 23.13 1.08
C THR A 75 7.76 22.60 1.63
N ASP A 76 6.83 22.20 0.76
CA ASP A 76 5.60 21.47 1.12
C ASP A 76 5.34 20.34 0.11
N PRO A 77 5.80 19.11 0.38
CA PRO A 77 5.59 17.98 -0.50
C PRO A 77 4.18 17.37 -0.40
N GLY A 78 3.33 17.82 0.54
CA GLY A 78 2.00 17.27 0.77
C GLY A 78 1.98 15.74 0.83
N ILE A 79 1.12 15.13 0.02
CA ILE A 79 0.94 13.66 -0.03
C ILE A 79 2.15 12.88 -0.58
N ALA A 80 3.08 13.52 -1.29
CA ALA A 80 4.21 12.81 -1.92
C ALA A 80 5.21 12.29 -0.90
N GLY A 81 5.47 13.03 0.19
CA GLY A 81 6.39 12.59 1.24
C GLY A 81 5.95 11.28 1.91
N PRO A 82 4.74 11.22 2.50
CA PRO A 82 4.19 9.99 3.08
C PRO A 82 4.09 8.85 2.07
N TYR A 83 3.75 9.15 0.81
CA TYR A 83 3.68 8.14 -0.25
C TYR A 83 5.03 7.52 -0.59
N VAL A 84 6.07 8.34 -0.79
CA VAL A 84 7.45 7.86 -1.05
C VAL A 84 7.99 7.06 0.13
N ALA A 85 7.77 7.53 1.36
CA ALA A 85 8.17 6.81 2.57
C ALA A 85 7.49 5.43 2.68
N ARG A 86 6.19 5.37 2.34
CA ARG A 86 5.45 4.12 2.31
C ARG A 86 6.03 3.16 1.29
N VAL A 87 6.19 3.55 0.02
CA VAL A 87 6.74 2.65 -1.01
C VAL A 87 8.16 2.21 -0.66
N ALA A 88 8.98 3.12 -0.09
CA ALA A 88 10.31 2.78 0.39
C ALA A 88 10.33 1.65 1.44
N ALA A 89 9.31 1.56 2.29
CA ALA A 89 9.18 0.46 3.24
C ALA A 89 8.85 -0.88 2.55
N GLN A 90 8.04 -0.83 1.49
CA GLN A 90 7.56 -2.02 0.75
C GLN A 90 8.61 -2.63 -0.19
N VAL A 91 9.54 -1.82 -0.69
CA VAL A 91 10.54 -2.23 -1.69
C VAL A 91 11.82 -2.83 -1.05
N ARG A 92 11.90 -2.93 0.29
CA ARG A 92 13.09 -3.48 0.95
C ARG A 92 13.36 -4.93 0.51
N PRO A 93 14.57 -5.25 0.01
CA PRO A 93 14.90 -6.60 -0.40
C PRO A 93 15.04 -7.50 0.83
N GLY A 94 14.17 -8.51 0.97
CA GLY A 94 14.33 -9.58 1.97
C GLY A 94 13.18 -9.80 2.98
N GLY A 95 12.03 -9.16 2.84
CA GLY A 95 10.84 -9.45 3.66
C GLY A 95 9.87 -10.43 2.97
N PRO A 96 9.28 -11.42 3.67
CA PRO A 96 8.28 -12.30 3.07
C PRO A 96 7.08 -11.48 2.57
N SER A 97 6.65 -11.74 1.34
CA SER A 97 5.50 -11.10 0.71
C SER A 97 4.20 -11.40 1.48
N GLY A 98 3.77 -10.45 2.30
CA GLY A 98 2.46 -10.41 2.95
C GLY A 98 2.13 -8.96 3.29
N GLY A 99 1.00 -8.45 2.76
CA GLY A 99 0.56 -7.05 2.77
C GLY A 99 1.15 -6.17 3.88
N ASP A 100 1.96 -5.18 3.48
CA ASP A 100 2.76 -4.32 4.35
C ASP A 100 1.91 -3.46 5.29
N LEU A 101 1.68 -4.00 6.47
CA LEU A 101 1.41 -3.25 7.68
C LEU A 101 2.74 -3.02 8.40
N VAL A 102 2.87 -1.88 9.08
CA VAL A 102 4.06 -1.57 9.91
C VAL A 102 4.32 -2.69 10.94
N GLU A 103 3.24 -3.35 11.39
CA GLU A 103 3.25 -4.62 12.07
C GLU A 103 2.31 -5.60 11.34
N PRO A 104 2.78 -6.78 10.89
CA PRO A 104 1.90 -7.75 10.26
C PRO A 104 0.77 -8.18 11.20
N LEU A 105 -0.41 -8.48 10.63
CA LEU A 105 -1.48 -9.11 11.39
C LEU A 105 -1.07 -10.54 11.73
N THR A 106 -1.31 -10.91 12.99
CA THR A 106 -1.27 -12.29 13.45
C THR A 106 -2.45 -13.08 12.88
N GLU A 107 -2.37 -14.41 12.85
CA GLU A 107 -3.45 -15.27 12.36
C GLU A 107 -4.80 -15.00 13.03
N ARG A 108 -4.78 -14.70 14.35
CA ARG A 108 -6.00 -14.36 15.11
C ARG A 108 -6.58 -13.01 14.72
N GLU A 109 -5.74 -12.03 14.42
CA GLU A 109 -6.16 -10.72 13.93
C GLU A 109 -6.70 -10.80 12.49
N VAL A 110 -6.10 -11.64 11.64
CA VAL A 110 -6.61 -11.92 10.29
C VAL A 110 -7.98 -12.61 10.36
N ALA A 111 -8.15 -13.59 11.25
CA ALA A 111 -9.43 -14.25 11.46
C ALA A 111 -10.52 -13.23 11.85
N VAL A 112 -10.22 -12.34 12.81
CA VAL A 112 -11.15 -11.27 13.20
C VAL A 112 -11.43 -10.31 12.04
N LEU A 113 -10.41 -9.93 11.27
CA LEU A 113 -10.54 -9.05 10.11
C LEU A 113 -11.54 -9.61 9.07
N HIS A 114 -11.55 -10.92 8.83
CA HIS A 114 -12.48 -11.58 7.90
C HIS A 114 -13.95 -11.50 8.34
N TYR A 115 -14.22 -11.33 9.64
CA TYR A 115 -15.57 -11.14 10.14
C TYR A 115 -16.02 -9.67 10.13
N LEU A 116 -15.11 -8.70 10.02
CA LEU A 116 -15.47 -7.28 10.06
C LEU A 116 -16.41 -6.82 8.93
N PRO A 117 -16.34 -7.33 7.69
CA PRO A 117 -17.29 -6.99 6.62
C PRO A 117 -18.72 -7.50 6.84
N THR A 118 -18.91 -8.48 7.73
CA THR A 118 -20.22 -9.11 7.99
C THR A 118 -21.11 -8.24 8.89
N PRO A 119 -22.43 -8.47 8.96
CA PRO A 119 -23.30 -7.75 9.90
C PRO A 119 -23.14 -8.19 11.36
N LEU A 120 -22.26 -9.16 11.66
CA LEU A 120 -22.11 -9.70 13.01
C LEU A 120 -21.59 -8.66 14.00
N SER A 121 -22.18 -8.65 15.19
CA SER A 121 -21.71 -7.93 16.35
C SER A 121 -20.45 -8.58 16.93
N GLN A 122 -19.67 -7.85 17.73
CA GLN A 122 -18.47 -8.40 18.38
C GLN A 122 -18.78 -9.60 19.30
N ARG A 123 -20.01 -9.70 19.84
CA ARG A 123 -20.45 -10.84 20.65
C ARG A 123 -20.71 -12.07 19.77
N GLU A 124 -21.29 -11.88 18.60
CA GLU A 124 -21.50 -12.97 17.63
C GLU A 124 -20.18 -13.43 17.00
N ILE A 125 -19.26 -12.50 16.72
CA ILE A 125 -17.89 -12.83 16.26
C ILE A 125 -17.15 -13.63 17.33
N ALA A 126 -17.29 -13.26 18.61
CA ALA A 126 -16.71 -14.00 19.72
C ALA A 126 -17.23 -15.43 19.81
N ALA A 127 -18.54 -15.62 19.61
CA ALA A 127 -19.16 -16.95 19.55
C ALA A 127 -18.66 -17.75 18.34
N ALA A 128 -18.56 -17.14 17.15
CA ALA A 128 -18.10 -17.79 15.93
C ALA A 128 -16.62 -18.22 16.02
N LEU A 129 -15.78 -17.46 16.72
CA LEU A 129 -14.36 -17.74 16.91
C LEU A 129 -14.06 -18.56 18.19
N TYR A 130 -15.07 -18.93 18.97
CA TYR A 130 -14.93 -19.62 20.26
C TYR A 130 -13.99 -18.90 21.24
N VAL A 131 -14.09 -17.57 21.34
CA VAL A 131 -13.28 -16.73 22.25
C VAL A 131 -14.16 -15.78 23.05
N SER A 132 -13.59 -15.13 24.06
CA SER A 132 -14.33 -14.12 24.84
C SER A 132 -14.56 -12.83 24.04
N LEU A 133 -15.63 -12.09 24.39
CA LEU A 133 -15.87 -10.74 23.85
C LEU A 133 -14.68 -9.79 24.09
N ASN A 134 -13.99 -9.92 25.23
CA ASN A 134 -12.83 -9.10 25.55
C ASN A 134 -11.66 -9.39 24.60
N THR A 135 -11.46 -10.67 24.25
CA THR A 135 -10.44 -11.11 23.29
C THR A 135 -10.71 -10.51 21.91
N VAL A 136 -11.95 -10.55 21.41
CA VAL A 136 -12.32 -9.92 20.14
C VAL A 136 -12.08 -8.42 20.17
N LYS A 137 -12.46 -7.71 21.25
CA LYS A 137 -12.21 -6.27 21.39
C LYS A 137 -10.72 -5.94 21.33
N THR A 138 -9.89 -6.73 21.98
CA THR A 138 -8.43 -6.57 21.97
C THR A 138 -7.87 -6.78 20.56
N HIS A 139 -8.29 -7.84 19.86
CA HIS A 139 -7.87 -8.09 18.48
C HIS A 139 -8.34 -6.99 17.53
N CYS A 140 -9.59 -6.51 17.63
CA CYS A 140 -10.07 -5.38 16.84
C CYS A 140 -9.23 -4.11 17.06
N ARG A 141 -8.88 -3.78 18.31
CA ARG A 141 -8.00 -2.63 18.61
C ARG A 141 -6.61 -2.80 18.00
N ALA A 142 -6.05 -4.00 18.08
CA ALA A 142 -4.76 -4.29 17.48
C ALA A 142 -4.83 -4.20 15.95
N VAL A 143 -5.85 -4.78 15.31
CA VAL A 143 -6.12 -4.65 13.87
C VAL A 143 -6.23 -3.18 13.47
N PHE A 144 -7.06 -2.39 14.16
CA PHE A 144 -7.25 -0.98 13.82
C PHE A 144 -5.96 -0.17 13.96
N ARG A 145 -5.20 -0.41 15.04
CA ARG A 145 -3.90 0.21 15.26
C ARG A 145 -2.91 -0.16 14.15
N LYS A 146 -2.84 -1.44 13.78
CA LYS A 146 -1.92 -1.96 12.74
C LYS A 146 -2.30 -1.48 11.34
N LEU A 147 -3.60 -1.34 11.06
CA LEU A 147 -4.14 -0.77 9.82
C LEU A 147 -4.11 0.77 9.81
N GLY A 148 -3.82 1.43 10.94
CA GLY A 148 -3.79 2.90 11.04
C GLY A 148 -5.17 3.57 10.96
N VAL A 149 -6.23 2.90 11.38
CA VAL A 149 -7.63 3.35 11.25
C VAL A 149 -8.33 3.49 12.60
N GLY A 150 -9.39 4.30 12.65
CA GLY A 150 -10.18 4.53 13.87
C GLY A 150 -11.45 3.68 14.00
N ASP A 151 -11.95 3.10 12.90
CA ASP A 151 -13.26 2.45 12.89
C ASP A 151 -13.33 1.21 11.98
N ARG A 152 -14.42 0.44 12.17
CA ARG A 152 -14.68 -0.83 11.47
C ARG A 152 -14.79 -0.67 9.95
N ARG A 153 -15.41 0.41 9.46
CA ARG A 153 -15.61 0.62 8.01
C ARG A 153 -14.28 0.97 7.35
N ALA A 154 -13.51 1.87 7.96
CA ALA A 154 -12.17 2.23 7.52
C ALA A 154 -11.24 1.00 7.51
N ALA A 155 -11.31 0.15 8.52
CA ALA A 155 -10.56 -1.11 8.56
C ALA A 155 -10.86 -2.04 7.39
N VAL A 156 -12.14 -2.22 7.04
CA VAL A 156 -12.54 -3.06 5.91
C VAL A 156 -12.08 -2.45 4.58
N GLN A 157 -12.19 -1.13 4.41
CA GLN A 157 -11.76 -0.46 3.20
C GLN A 157 -10.24 -0.61 3.01
N VAL A 158 -9.45 -0.27 4.03
CA VAL A 158 -7.99 -0.40 3.99
C VAL A 158 -7.57 -1.85 3.76
N ALA A 159 -8.23 -2.82 4.39
CA ALA A 159 -7.92 -4.24 4.19
C ALA A 159 -8.16 -4.71 2.75
N ARG A 160 -9.22 -4.23 2.08
CA ARG A 160 -9.45 -4.50 0.65
C ARG A 160 -8.40 -3.85 -0.24
N ASP A 161 -8.05 -2.60 0.05
CA ASP A 161 -7.02 -1.87 -0.70
C ASP A 161 -5.64 -2.56 -0.58
N LEU A 162 -5.42 -3.28 0.54
CA LEU A 162 -4.23 -4.10 0.80
C LEU A 162 -4.33 -5.54 0.30
N GLY A 163 -5.47 -5.97 -0.25
CA GLY A 163 -5.70 -7.35 -0.70
C GLY A 163 -5.74 -8.39 0.42
N LEU A 164 -6.11 -7.98 1.63
CA LEU A 164 -6.26 -8.85 2.81
C LEU A 164 -7.69 -9.42 2.94
N LEU A 165 -8.64 -8.92 2.11
CA LEU A 165 -10.04 -9.28 2.04
C LEU A 165 -10.54 -9.27 0.59
#